data_AF-A0A656JUM9-F1
#
_entry.id   AF-A0A656JUM9-F1
#
_cell.length_a   1.000
_cell.length_b   1.000
_cell.length_c   1.000
_cell.angle_alpha   90.00
_cell.angle_beta   90.00
_cell.angle_gamma   90.00
#
_symmetry.space_group_name_H-M   'P 1'
#
loop_
_entity.id
_entity.type
_entity.pdbx_description
1 polymer ?
#
loop_
_entity_poly.entity_id
_entity_poly.type
_entity_poly.pdbx_seq_one_letter_code
_entity_poly.pdbx_strand_id
1 'polypeptide(L)' 'RDNRMNALESGKPAVIVTANVGCQAHLASANRTPVRHWIELIDEALGTLQSR' A
#
# COMPACT_ATOMS: atom_id res chain seq x y z
N ARG A 1 -4.85 -3.58 -14.89
CA ARG A 1 -4.13 -2.82 -13.84
C ARG A 1 -4.74 -1.43 -13.67
N ASP A 2 -4.73 -0.58 -14.70
CA ASP A 2 -5.12 0.84 -14.58
C ASP A 2 -6.55 1.09 -14.12
N ASN A 3 -7.53 0.31 -14.57
CA ASN A 3 -8.91 0.45 -14.08
C ASN A 3 -9.03 0.25 -12.56
N ARG A 4 -8.27 -0.70 -11.99
CA ARG A 4 -8.22 -0.89 -10.53
C ARG A 4 -7.53 0.26 -9.84
N MET A 5 -6.41 0.75 -10.37
CA MET A 5 -5.72 1.92 -9.81
C MET A 5 -6.64 3.15 -9.82
N ASN A 6 -7.27 3.46 -10.95
CA ASN A 6 -8.19 4.58 -11.07
C ASN A 6 -9.37 4.50 -10.08
N ALA A 7 -9.91 3.29 -9.87
CA ALA A 7 -10.96 3.07 -8.88
C ALA A 7 -10.47 3.30 -7.44
N LEU A 8 -9.31 2.75 -7.08
CA LEU A 8 -8.72 2.89 -5.74
C LEU A 8 -8.28 4.34 -5.45
N GLU A 9 -7.79 5.04 -6.47
CA GLU A 9 -7.32 6.43 -6.37
C GLU A 9 -8.47 7.45 -6.39
N SER A 10 -9.71 7.04 -6.69
CA SER A 10 -10.87 7.94 -6.75
C SER A 10 -11.13 8.66 -5.42
N GLY A 11 -10.83 8.02 -4.29
CA GLY A 11 -10.89 8.59 -2.95
C GLY A 11 -9.69 9.46 -2.57
N LYS A 12 -8.74 9.69 -3.50
CA LYS A 12 -7.47 10.40 -3.28
C LYS A 12 -6.71 9.92 -2.02
N PRO A 13 -6.49 8.60 -1.87
CA PRO A 13 -5.81 8.09 -0.69
C PRO A 13 -4.33 8.51 -0.68
N ALA A 14 -3.79 8.75 0.52
CA ALA A 14 -2.35 8.93 0.70
C ALA A 14 -1.56 7.63 0.48
N VAL A 15 -2.17 6.48 0.80
CA VAL A 15 -1.58 5.15 0.66
C VAL A 15 -2.67 4.13 0.32
N ILE A 16 -2.34 3.15 -0.53
CA ILE A 16 -3.17 1.97 -0.78
C ILE A 16 -2.61 0.81 0.02
N VAL A 17 -3.47 0.11 0.76
CA VAL A 17 -3.07 -1.01 1.63
C VAL A 17 -3.63 -2.31 1.10
N THR A 18 -2.83 -3.37 1.11
CA THR A 18 -3.28 -4.71 0.73
C THR A 18 -2.74 -5.79 1.67
N ALA A 19 -3.47 -6.90 1.76
CA ALA A 19 -3.04 -8.12 2.45
C ALA A 19 -2.50 -9.21 1.51
N ASN A 20 -2.36 -8.90 0.23
CA ASN A 20 -1.86 -9.84 -0.77
C ASN A 20 -0.59 -9.29 -1.42
N VAL A 21 0.55 -9.93 -1.17
CA VAL A 21 1.86 -9.51 -1.69
C VAL A 21 1.92 -9.47 -3.23
N GLY A 22 1.20 -10.37 -3.91
CA GLY A 22 1.09 -10.35 -5.37
C GLY A 22 0.32 -9.12 -5.88
N CYS A 23 -0.74 -8.73 -5.17
CA CYS A 23 -1.46 -7.49 -5.45
C CYS A 23 -0.59 -6.26 -5.15
N GLN A 24 0.21 -6.28 -4.07
CA GLN A 24 1.15 -5.20 -3.76
C GLN A 24 2.12 -5.01 -4.92
N ALA A 25 2.82 -6.07 -5.36
CA ALA A 25 3.77 -6.00 -6.46
C ALA A 25 3.12 -5.54 -7.77
N HIS A 26 1.95 -6.10 -8.12
CA HIS A 26 1.23 -5.73 -9.33
C HIS A 26 0.77 -4.26 -9.29
N LEU A 27 0.16 -3.80 -8.20
CA LEU A 27 -0.34 -2.43 -8.10
C LEU A 27 0.81 -1.41 -7.97
N ALA A 28 1.87 -1.73 -7.23
CA ALA A 28 3.06 -0.88 -7.07
C ALA A 28 3.76 -0.60 -8.41
N SER A 29 3.68 -1.51 -9.39
CA SER A 29 4.23 -1.27 -10.74
C SER A 29 3.61 -0.06 -11.46
N ALA A 30 2.47 0.47 -11.00
CA ALA A 30 1.88 1.69 -11.52
C ALA A 30 2.69 2.95 -11.16
N ASN A 31 3.46 2.92 -10.07
CA ASN A 31 4.28 4.04 -9.56
C ASN A 31 3.53 5.38 -9.43
N ARG A 32 2.28 5.35 -8.93
CA ARG A 32 1.39 6.52 -8.77
C ARG A 32 1.12 6.84 -7.29
N THR A 33 0.23 6.07 -6.67
CA THR A 33 0.00 6.08 -5.22
C THR A 33 0.82 4.97 -4.56
N PRO A 34 1.48 5.22 -3.41
CA PRO A 34 2.23 4.17 -2.72
C PRO A 34 1.32 3.00 -2.33
N VAL A 35 1.79 1.77 -2.56
CA VAL A 35 1.08 0.54 -2.21
C VAL A 35 1.89 -0.21 -1.15
N ARG A 36 1.29 -0.46 0.01
CA ARG A 36 1.93 -1.09 1.17
C ARG A 36 1.22 -2.36 1.60
N HIS A 37 1.96 -3.25 2.23
CA HIS A 37 1.35 -4.38 2.94
C HIS A 37 0.80 -3.89 4.29
N TRP A 38 -0.37 -4.39 4.71
CA TRP A 38 -0.98 -3.92 5.97
C TRP A 38 -0.08 -4.14 7.20
N ILE A 39 0.71 -5.22 7.22
CA ILE A 39 1.65 -5.49 8.31
C ILE A 39 2.67 -4.36 8.46
N GLU A 40 3.13 -3.74 7.37
CA GLU A 40 4.10 -2.64 7.44
C GLU A 40 3.53 -1.41 8.16
N LEU A 41 2.21 -1.18 8.06
CA LEU A 41 1.55 -0.09 8.79
C LEU A 41 1.38 -0.42 10.27
N ILE A 42 1.05 -1.67 10.59
CA ILE A 42 0.96 -2.11 11.97
C ILE A 42 2.33 -2.07 12.64
N ASP A 43 3.37 -2.51 11.94
CA ASP A 43 4.74 -2.48 12.44
C ASP A 43 5.22 -1.04 12.72
N GLU A 44 4.91 -0.11 11.81
CA GLU A 44 5.15 1.33 12.00
C GLU A 44 4.37 1.89 13.19
N ALA A 45 3.09 1.53 13.33
CA ALA A 45 2.22 2.00 14.41
C ALA A 45 2.62 1.42 15.79
N LEU A 46 3.15 0.20 15.82
CA LEU A 46 3.65 -0.45 17.03
C LEU A 46 5.07 0.02 17.41
N GLY A 47 5.75 0.78 16.53
CA GLY A 47 7.09 1.29 16.78
C GLY A 47 8.17 0.22 16.80
N THR A 48 7.91 -0.99 16.29
CA THR A 48 8.87 -2.11 16.32
C THR A 48 10.18 -1.77 15.61
N LEU A 49 10.13 -0.91 14.59
CA LEU A 49 11.30 -0.43 13.83
C LEU A 49 12.01 0.78 14.49
N GLN A 50 11.38 1.49 15.43
CA GLN A 50 11.98 2.65 16.13
C GLN A 50 12.70 2.25 17.43
N SER A 51 12.55 1.00 17.88
CA SER A 51 13.18 0.46 19.09
C SER A 51 14.54 -0.22 18.83
N ARG A 52 15.15 -0.05 17.64
CA ARG A 52 16.48 -0.59 17.31
C ARG A 52 17.54 0.51 17.24
#